data_AF-A0A9E0WFL5-F1
#
_entry.id   AF-A0A9E0WFL5-F1
#
_cell.length_a   1.000
_cell.length_b   1.000
_cell.length_c   1.000
_cell.angle_alpha   90.00
_cell.angle_beta   90.00
_cell.angle_gamma   90.00
#
_symmetry.space_group_name_H-M   'P 1'
#
loop_
_entity.id
_entity.type
_entity.pdbx_description
1 polymer ?
#
loop_
_entity_poly.entity_id
_entity_poly.type
_entity_poly.pdbx_seq_one_letter_code
_entity_poly.pdbx_strand_id
1 'polypeptide(L)'
;MNKLMNVSRRGFIVGTGATGLTIGLLASCAPSQPGAEDIAEIPEVNAWVHIAPDDTVTVRIARSEMGQGTLTGLAQLVADELDCDWARVTTEYPTPGQNLARERVL
;
A
#
# COMPACT_ATOMS: atom_id res chain seq x y z
N MET A 1 7.03 34.89 41.08
CA MET A 1 7.50 33.74 41.89
C MET A 1 7.29 32.48 41.05
N ASN A 2 8.27 32.11 40.22
CA ASN A 2 8.11 31.00 39.27
C ASN A 2 8.71 29.73 39.86
N LYS A 3 7.85 28.77 40.20
CA LYS A 3 8.25 27.46 40.71
C LYS A 3 8.78 26.63 39.53
N LEU A 4 10.09 26.46 39.44
CA LEU A 4 10.70 25.58 38.44
C LEU A 4 10.28 24.13 38.77
N MET A 5 9.43 23.53 37.94
CA MET A 5 9.05 22.12 38.06
C MET A 5 10.26 21.26 37.68
N ASN A 6 10.92 20.69 38.68
CA ASN A 6 12.03 19.77 38.47
C ASN A 6 11.49 18.39 38.08
N VAL A 7 11.20 18.19 36.80
CA VAL A 7 10.77 16.90 36.25
C VAL A 7 11.97 15.97 36.14
N SER A 8 12.06 14.98 37.02
CA SER A 8 13.09 13.94 36.93
C SER A 8 12.77 12.97 35.80
N ARG A 9 13.79 12.58 35.00
CA ARG A 9 13.69 11.57 33.93
C ARG A 9 13.02 10.27 34.42
N ARG A 10 13.29 9.87 35.67
CA ARG A 10 12.68 8.70 36.30
C ARG A 10 11.18 8.88 36.54
N GLY A 11 10.75 10.07 36.97
CA GLY A 11 9.34 10.38 37.15
C GLY A 11 8.57 10.41 35.83
N PHE A 12 9.22 10.87 34.76
CA PHE A 12 8.64 10.81 33.42
C PHE A 12 8.45 9.37 32.92
N ILE A 13 9.48 8.53 33.02
CA ILE A 13 9.42 7.11 32.58
C ILE A 13 8.37 6.32 33.39
N VAL A 14 8.30 6.54 34.70
CA VAL A 14 7.26 5.90 35.54
C VAL A 14 5.87 6.42 35.19
N GLY A 15 5.72 7.72 34.94
CA GLY A 15 4.44 8.33 34.57
C GLY A 15 3.88 7.84 33.23
N THR A 16 4.72 7.79 32.19
CA THR A 16 4.29 7.32 30.85
C THR A 16 4.12 5.81 30.78
N GLY A 17 4.95 5.05 31.50
CA GLY A 17 4.85 3.60 31.59
C GLY A 17 3.54 3.13 32.21
N ALA A 18 3.07 3.79 33.26
CA ALA A 18 1.81 3.42 33.92
C ALA A 18 0.59 3.65 33.00
N THR A 19 0.53 4.77 32.29
CA THR A 19 -0.61 5.10 31.40
C THR A 19 -0.59 4.29 30.10
N GLY A 20 0.59 4.07 29.51
CA GLY A 20 0.71 3.32 28.26
C GLY A 20 0.40 1.83 28.43
N LEU A 21 0.84 1.23 29.54
CA LEU A 21 0.66 -0.19 29.81
C LEU A 21 -0.80 -0.50 30.19
N THR A 22 -1.51 0.42 30.86
CA THR A 22 -2.95 0.27 31.11
C THR A 22 -3.80 0.34 29.83
N ILE A 23 -3.45 1.23 28.89
CA ILE A 23 -4.17 1.33 27.60
C ILE A 23 -3.92 0.08 26.76
N GLY A 24 -2.66 -0.39 26.69
CA GLY A 24 -2.31 -1.60 25.97
C GLY A 24 -3.00 -2.86 26.53
N LEU A 25 -3.06 -3.00 27.85
CA LEU A 25 -3.69 -4.16 28.48
C LEU A 25 -5.21 -4.15 28.29
N LEU A 26 -5.87 -3.00 28.39
CA LEU A 26 -7.31 -2.88 28.14
C LEU A 26 -7.66 -3.14 26.67
N ALA A 27 -6.83 -2.71 25.72
CA ALA A 27 -7.02 -3.01 24.30
C ALA A 27 -6.84 -4.51 24.00
N SER A 28 -5.89 -5.19 24.64
CA SER A 28 -5.71 -6.65 24.52
C SER A 28 -6.81 -7.47 25.20
N CYS A 29 -7.59 -6.89 26.12
CA CYS A 29 -8.69 -7.57 26.82
C CYS A 29 -10.06 -7.21 26.25
N ALA A 30 -10.14 -6.38 25.21
CA ALA A 30 -11.41 -6.07 24.55
C ALA A 30 -11.91 -7.32 23.81
N PRO A 31 -13.20 -7.71 23.95
CA PRO A 31 -13.74 -8.85 23.23
C PRO A 31 -13.72 -8.56 21.73
N SER A 32 -12.92 -9.33 20.99
CA SER A 32 -12.86 -9.29 19.53
C SER A 32 -14.25 -9.61 18.97
N GLN A 33 -14.88 -8.65 18.28
CA GLN A 33 -16.06 -8.94 17.47
C GLN A 33 -15.60 -9.74 16.23
N PRO A 34 -16.08 -10.97 16.02
CA PRO A 34 -15.79 -11.70 14.80
C PRO A 34 -16.74 -11.21 13.72
N GLY A 35 -16.26 -10.42 12.78
CA GLY A 35 -17.06 -10.04 11.63
C GLY A 35 -16.65 -8.71 11.01
N ALA A 36 -15.72 -8.80 10.07
CA ALA A 36 -15.56 -8.00 8.86
C ALA A 36 -14.07 -7.97 8.55
N GLU A 37 -13.60 -9.01 7.85
CA GLU A 37 -12.49 -8.79 6.91
C GLU A 37 -13.08 -7.95 5.78
N ASP A 38 -13.25 -6.66 6.04
CA ASP A 38 -13.25 -5.67 4.98
C ASP A 38 -11.83 -5.75 4.45
N ILE A 39 -11.65 -6.51 3.37
CA ILE A 39 -10.41 -6.46 2.59
C ILE A 39 -10.41 -5.03 2.09
N ALA A 40 -9.82 -4.14 2.90
CA ALA A 40 -9.67 -2.74 2.58
C ALA A 40 -9.15 -2.72 1.15
N GLU A 41 -9.95 -2.19 0.23
CA GLU A 41 -9.59 -2.08 -1.17
C GLU A 41 -8.28 -1.30 -1.17
N ILE A 42 -7.15 -2.01 -1.31
CA ILE A 42 -5.83 -1.42 -1.20
C ILE A 42 -5.80 -0.41 -2.34
N PRO A 43 -5.81 0.90 -2.07
CA PRO A 43 -5.87 1.89 -3.12
C PRO A 43 -4.68 1.60 -4.03
N GLU A 44 -4.94 1.43 -5.34
CA GLU A 44 -3.87 1.15 -6.31
C GLU A 44 -2.81 2.24 -6.17
N VAL A 45 -1.69 1.92 -5.54
CA VAL A 45 -0.63 2.90 -5.22
C VAL A 45 0.07 3.37 -6.50
N ASN A 46 -0.04 2.61 -7.58
CA ASN A 46 0.65 2.87 -8.83
C ASN A 46 -0.32 2.93 -10.02
N ALA A 47 -0.22 3.99 -10.83
CA ALA A 47 -1.08 4.16 -12.01
C ALA A 47 -0.76 3.12 -13.10
N TRP A 48 0.51 2.73 -13.21
CA TRP A 48 1.06 1.98 -14.35
C TRP A 48 1.21 0.47 -14.12
N VAL A 49 1.46 0.05 -12.87
CA VAL A 49 1.65 -1.35 -12.51
C VAL A 49 0.71 -1.69 -11.36
N HIS A 50 -0.13 -2.70 -11.57
CA HIS A 50 -1.05 -3.20 -10.55
C HIS A 50 -0.68 -4.64 -10.21
N ILE A 51 -0.53 -4.94 -8.92
CA ILE A 51 -0.26 -6.29 -8.42
C ILE A 51 -1.50 -6.71 -7.63
N ALA A 52 -2.23 -7.69 -8.15
CA ALA A 52 -3.41 -8.22 -7.51
C ALA A 52 -3.03 -9.16 -6.35
N PRO A 53 -3.93 -9.40 -5.37
CA PRO A 53 -3.67 -10.28 -4.23
C PRO A 53 -3.38 -11.74 -4.59
N ASP A 54 -3.67 -12.15 -5.82
CA ASP A 54 -3.38 -13.48 -6.34
C ASP A 54 -2.00 -13.59 -7.01
N ASP A 55 -1.18 -12.53 -6.95
CA ASP A 55 0.12 -12.34 -7.64
C ASP A 55 0.00 -12.10 -9.15
N THR A 56 -1.16 -11.70 -9.67
CA THR A 56 -1.27 -11.25 -11.06
C THR A 56 -0.72 -9.83 -11.22
N VAL A 57 0.20 -9.64 -12.16
CA VAL A 57 0.83 -8.34 -12.45
C VAL A 57 0.26 -7.76 -13.74
N THR A 58 -0.44 -6.64 -13.64
CA THR A 58 -0.97 -5.90 -14.79
C THR A 58 -0.11 -4.68 -15.09
N VAL A 59 0.48 -4.64 -16.28
CA VAL A 59 1.26 -3.51 -16.81
C VAL A 59 0.40 -2.70 -17.77
N ARG A 60 0.13 -1.45 -17.44
CA ARG A 60 -0.69 -0.54 -18.25
C ARG A 60 0.19 0.22 -19.22
N ILE A 61 -0.14 0.19 -20.50
CA ILE A 61 0.65 0.85 -21.55
C ILE A 61 -0.32 1.67 -22.41
N ALA A 62 -0.26 2.99 -22.30
CA ALA A 62 -1.18 3.89 -23.00
C ALA A 62 -0.83 4.11 -24.48
N ARG A 63 0.35 3.66 -24.92
CA ARG A 63 0.82 3.84 -26.29
C ARG A 63 0.48 2.62 -27.11
N SER A 64 -0.32 2.83 -28.16
CA SER A 64 -0.60 1.78 -29.13
C SER A 64 0.65 1.40 -29.91
N GLU A 65 0.77 0.11 -30.14
CA GLU A 65 1.83 -0.53 -30.91
C GLU A 65 1.21 -1.28 -32.09
N MET A 66 1.96 -1.45 -33.18
CA MET A 66 1.55 -2.19 -34.38
C MET A 66 2.56 -3.30 -34.71
N GLY A 67 2.89 -4.17 -33.73
CA GLY A 67 3.72 -5.36 -33.96
C GLY A 67 5.24 -5.13 -33.85
N GLN A 68 5.68 -4.01 -33.27
CA GLN A 68 7.09 -3.77 -32.96
C GLN A 68 7.56 -4.58 -31.74
N GLY A 69 6.63 -5.13 -30.95
CA GLY A 69 6.93 -5.88 -29.74
C GLY A 69 7.22 -5.01 -28.52
N THR A 70 6.92 -3.71 -28.58
CA THR A 70 7.16 -2.76 -27.47
C THR A 70 6.33 -3.11 -26.23
N LEU A 71 5.07 -3.55 -26.37
CA LEU A 71 4.25 -4.02 -25.24
C LEU A 71 4.96 -5.15 -24.50
N THR A 72 5.39 -6.18 -25.24
CA THR A 72 6.05 -7.35 -24.68
C THR A 72 7.37 -6.98 -24.03
N GLY A 73 8.19 -6.15 -24.68
CA GLY A 73 9.47 -5.72 -24.13
C GLY A 73 9.30 -4.90 -22.83
N LEU A 74 8.34 -4.00 -22.78
CA LEU A 74 8.03 -3.23 -21.56
C LEU A 74 7.53 -4.15 -20.43
N ALA A 75 6.67 -5.12 -20.75
CA ALA A 75 6.20 -6.09 -19.76
C ALA A 75 7.34 -6.97 -19.23
N GLN A 76 8.27 -7.39 -20.08
CA GLN A 76 9.45 -8.18 -19.68
C GLN A 76 10.36 -7.40 -18.72
N LEU A 77 10.62 -6.12 -19.02
CA LEU A 77 11.41 -5.25 -18.14
C LEU A 77 10.78 -5.12 -16.74
N VAL A 78 9.46 -4.99 -16.67
CA VAL A 78 8.74 -4.92 -15.39
C VAL A 78 8.79 -6.27 -14.66
N ALA A 79 8.61 -7.38 -15.39
CA ALA A 79 8.68 -8.71 -14.82
C ALA A 79 10.05 -9.03 -14.21
N ASP A 80 11.12 -8.63 -14.90
CA ASP A 80 12.50 -8.80 -14.45
C ASP A 80 12.80 -7.97 -13.19
N GLU A 81 12.33 -6.72 -13.13
CA GLU A 81 12.55 -5.85 -11.95
C GLU A 81 11.76 -6.31 -10.72
N LEU A 82 10.58 -6.89 -10.94
CA LEU A 82 9.72 -7.41 -9.87
C LEU A 82 10.05 -8.86 -9.49
N ASP A 83 10.94 -9.54 -10.22
CA ASP A 83 11.26 -10.97 -10.08
C ASP A 83 9.98 -11.84 -10.00
N CYS A 84 9.02 -11.57 -10.88
CA CYS A 84 7.71 -12.23 -10.89
C CYS A 84 7.56 -13.24 -12.04
N ASP A 85 6.69 -14.24 -11.86
CA ASP A 85 6.42 -15.26 -12.89
C ASP A 85 5.79 -14.62 -14.13
N TRP A 86 6.46 -14.75 -15.28
CA TRP A 86 6.01 -14.27 -16.58
C TRP A 86 4.61 -14.78 -16.95
N ALA A 87 4.23 -15.99 -16.51
CA ALA A 87 2.91 -16.55 -16.77
C ALA A 87 1.77 -15.75 -16.10
N ARG A 88 2.11 -14.89 -15.13
CA ARG A 88 1.18 -14.07 -14.35
C ARG A 88 1.20 -12.59 -14.75
N VAL A 89 1.97 -12.23 -15.77
CA VAL A 89 2.08 -10.86 -16.28
C VAL A 89 1.10 -10.64 -17.42
N THR A 90 0.33 -9.56 -17.36
CA THR A 90 -0.61 -9.16 -18.41
C THR A 90 -0.47 -7.68 -18.74
N THR A 91 -0.82 -7.29 -19.96
CA THR A 91 -0.79 -5.90 -20.41
C THR A 91 -2.20 -5.37 -20.64
N GLU A 92 -2.48 -4.15 -20.18
CA GLU A 92 -3.77 -3.50 -20.36
C GLU A 92 -3.61 -2.13 -21.06
N TYR A 93 -4.55 -1.82 -21.96
CA TYR A 93 -4.69 -0.47 -22.50
C TYR A 93 -5.69 0.32 -21.67
N PRO A 94 -5.27 1.39 -20.96
CA PRO A 94 -6.19 2.20 -20.21
C PRO A 94 -7.11 2.99 -21.14
N THR A 95 -8.39 3.00 -20.81
CA THR A 95 -9.39 3.81 -21.52
C THR A 95 -9.24 5.30 -21.17
N PRO A 96 -9.70 6.22 -22.03
CA PRO A 96 -9.68 7.65 -21.73
C PRO A 96 -10.42 8.02 -20.44
N GLY A 97 -11.49 7.30 -20.09
CA GLY A 97 -12.23 7.51 -18.84
C GLY A 97 -11.42 7.12 -17.61
N GLN A 98 -10.71 5.99 -17.66
CA GLN A 98 -9.79 5.56 -16.59
C GLN A 98 -8.60 6.53 -16.45
N ASN A 99 -8.11 7.10 -17.56
CA ASN A 99 -7.05 8.10 -17.50
C ASN A 99 -7.52 9.38 -16.80
N LEU A 100 -8.73 9.86 -17.12
CA LEU A 100 -9.30 11.03 -16.46
C LEU A 100 -9.51 10.82 -14.96
N ALA A 101 -10.00 9.64 -14.56
CA ALA A 101 -10.16 9.27 -13.16
C ALA A 101 -8.83 9.26 -12.38
N ARG A 102 -7.71 9.03 -13.09
CA ARG A 102 -6.34 9.06 -12.57
C ARG A 102 -5.62 10.37 -12.89
N GLU A 103 -6.33 11.49 -12.96
CA GLU A 103 -5.77 12.82 -13.16
C GLU A 103 -4.89 12.98 -14.42
N ARG A 104 -5.13 12.18 -15.47
CA ARG A 104 -4.38 12.18 -16.74
C ARG A 104 -2.92 11.77 -16.60
N VAL A 105 -2.63 10.87 -15.66
CA VAL A 105 -1.28 10.35 -15.43
C VAL A 105 -0.90 9.25 -16.44
N LEU A 106 -1.89 8.64 -17.13
CA LEU A 106 -1.71 7.58 -18.14
C LEU A 106 -1.59 8.11 -19.57
#